data_AF-A0A974A760-F1
#
_entry.id   AF-A0A974A760-F1
#
_cell.length_a   1.000
_cell.length_b   1.000
_cell.length_c   1.000
_cell.angle_alpha   90.00
_cell.angle_beta   90.00
_cell.angle_gamma   90.00
#
_symmetry.space_group_name_H-M   'P 1'
#
loop_
_entity.id
_entity.type
_entity.pdbx_description
1 polymer ?
#
loop_
_entity_poly.entity_id
_entity_poly.type
_entity_poly.pdbx_seq_one_letter_code
_entity_poly.pdbx_strand_id
1 'polypeptide(L)'
;MLATIRTAQEELGERIGKRGLAKVPTVSPADPLSFARSLGTAAKTAEVRGTHRRPKRRYKKRIRMPSKLDPHLAIIENWLAVEPQLTALAIVGRLATIDPSMFSDKQHSIVQRLLRSMNRSVSSKATSTTKSASWQSRMRRRAA
;
A
#
# COMPACT_ATOMS: atom_id res chain seq x y z
N MET A 1 21.08 75.89 7.34
CA MET A 1 21.13 74.45 7.68
C MET A 1 19.73 73.85 7.86
N LEU A 2 18.86 74.36 8.73
CA LEU A 2 17.51 73.78 8.88
C LEU A 2 16.57 74.02 7.69
N ALA A 3 16.69 75.17 7.02
CA ALA A 3 15.88 75.50 5.84
C ALA A 3 16.09 74.51 4.68
N THR A 4 17.33 74.08 4.44
CA THR A 4 17.68 73.12 3.38
C THR A 4 17.18 71.71 3.67
N ILE A 5 17.10 71.33 4.95
CA ILE A 5 16.50 70.05 5.36
C ILE A 5 14.99 70.07 5.11
N ARG A 6 14.32 71.20 5.41
CA ARG A 6 12.88 71.36 5.22
C ARG A 6 12.48 71.25 3.74
N THR A 7 13.22 71.93 2.85
CA THR A 7 12.95 71.87 1.41
C THR A 7 13.18 70.47 0.83
N ALA A 8 14.20 69.75 1.31
CA ALA A 8 14.45 68.37 0.90
C ALA A 8 13.33 67.41 1.35
N GLN A 9 12.77 67.63 2.55
CA GLN A 9 11.63 66.86 3.05
C GLN A 9 10.36 67.14 2.24
N GLU A 10 10.11 68.39 1.85
CA GLU A 10 8.97 68.76 1.00
C GLU A 10 9.08 68.16 -0.41
N GLU A 11 10.28 68.18 -1.01
CA GLU A 11 10.53 67.55 -2.31
C GLU A 11 10.29 66.02 -2.26
N LEU A 12 10.77 65.35 -1.20
CA LEU A 12 10.52 63.92 -1.00
C LEU A 12 9.03 63.62 -0.77
N GLY A 13 8.33 64.47 -0.01
CA GLY A 13 6.89 64.35 0.21
C GLY A 13 6.10 64.49 -1.08
N GLU A 14 6.40 65.49 -1.92
CA GLU A 14 5.81 65.66 -3.24
C GLU A 14 6.09 64.45 -4.16
N ARG A 15 7.31 63.92 -4.15
CA ARG A 15 7.68 62.76 -4.97
C ARG A 15 6.95 61.50 -4.52
N ILE A 16 6.75 61.30 -3.22
CA ILE A 16 5.96 60.17 -2.69
C ILE A 16 4.47 60.34 -2.99
N GLY A 17 3.92 61.55 -2.84
CA GLY A 17 2.52 61.86 -3.17
C GLY A 17 2.20 61.71 -4.67
N LYS A 18 3.11 62.15 -5.55
CA LYS A 18 3.02 61.96 -7.01
C LYS A 18 3.26 60.51 -7.44
N ARG A 19 4.08 59.77 -6.67
CA ARG A 19 4.22 58.31 -6.74
C ARG A 19 3.15 57.61 -5.90
N GLY A 20 1.97 58.25 -5.81
CA GLY A 20 0.79 57.74 -5.13
C GLY A 20 0.54 56.31 -5.55
N LEU A 21 0.81 55.41 -4.59
CA LEU A 21 0.29 54.06 -4.42
C LEU A 21 -0.33 53.54 -5.71
N ALA A 22 0.46 52.79 -6.50
CA ALA A 22 -0.02 52.05 -7.66
C ALA A 22 -1.42 51.53 -7.33
N LYS A 23 -2.42 52.06 -8.04
CA LYS A 23 -3.85 51.79 -7.83
C LYS A 23 -3.99 50.34 -7.41
N VAL A 24 -4.15 50.10 -6.11
CA VAL A 24 -4.51 48.76 -5.65
C VAL A 24 -5.82 48.53 -6.35
N PRO A 25 -5.93 47.56 -7.26
CA PRO A 25 -7.22 47.28 -7.86
C PRO A 25 -8.13 47.01 -6.67
N THR A 26 -9.17 47.83 -6.52
CA THR A 26 -10.29 47.49 -5.66
C THR A 26 -10.84 46.20 -6.24
N VAL A 27 -10.37 45.08 -5.70
CA VAL A 27 -10.95 43.78 -5.96
C VAL A 27 -12.34 43.88 -5.35
N SER A 28 -13.32 44.20 -6.19
CA SER A 28 -14.73 44.03 -5.87
C SER A 28 -14.87 42.65 -5.22
N PRO A 29 -15.54 42.51 -4.07
CA PRO A 29 -15.58 41.23 -3.39
C PRO A 29 -16.18 40.22 -4.35
N ALA A 30 -15.34 39.32 -4.87
CA ALA A 30 -15.79 38.21 -5.68
C ALA A 30 -16.86 37.49 -4.87
N ASP A 31 -18.02 37.25 -5.47
CA ASP A 31 -19.13 36.54 -4.83
C ASP A 31 -18.57 35.34 -4.05
N PRO A 32 -18.72 35.29 -2.72
CA PRO A 32 -18.07 34.27 -1.90
C PRO A 32 -18.47 32.85 -2.33
N LEU A 33 -19.64 32.68 -2.95
CA LEU A 33 -20.04 31.40 -3.52
C LEU A 33 -19.25 31.06 -4.80
N SER A 34 -19.00 32.03 -5.67
CA SER A 34 -18.12 31.85 -6.82
C SER A 34 -16.70 31.50 -6.39
N PHE A 35 -16.18 32.13 -5.34
CA PHE A 35 -14.88 31.83 -4.75
C PHE A 35 -14.85 30.40 -4.17
N ALA A 36 -15.85 30.02 -3.37
CA ALA A 36 -15.94 28.68 -2.80
C ALA A 36 -16.02 27.58 -3.88
N ARG A 37 -16.78 27.81 -4.96
CA ARG A 37 -16.82 26.90 -6.12
C ARG A 37 -15.46 26.80 -6.80
N SER A 38 -14.71 27.90 -6.89
CA SER A 38 -13.38 27.92 -7.51
C SER A 38 -12.32 27.15 -6.71
N LEU A 39 -12.45 27.03 -5.37
CA LEU A 39 -11.52 26.27 -4.53
C LEU A 39 -11.50 24.77 -4.89
N GLY A 40 -12.66 24.20 -5.24
CA GLY A 40 -12.77 22.79 -5.62
C GLY A 40 -12.15 22.46 -6.99
N THR A 41 -12.12 23.43 -7.91
CA THR A 41 -11.51 23.29 -9.24
C THR A 41 -10.03 23.64 -9.24
N ALA A 42 -9.63 24.70 -8.51
CA ALA A 42 -8.24 25.16 -8.46
C ALA A 42 -7.30 24.12 -7.83
N ALA A 43 -7.79 23.31 -6.89
CA ALA A 43 -7.01 22.24 -6.27
C ALA A 43 -6.63 21.11 -7.24
N LYS A 44 -7.36 20.90 -8.35
CA LYS A 44 -7.02 19.89 -9.37
C LYS A 44 -5.93 20.36 -10.34
N THR A 45 -5.82 21.68 -10.53
CA THR A 45 -4.80 22.35 -11.35
C THR A 45 -3.57 22.78 -10.55
N ALA A 46 -3.58 22.65 -9.22
CA ALA A 46 -2.43 22.95 -8.39
C ALA A 46 -1.26 22.06 -8.84
N GLU A 47 -0.16 22.68 -9.26
CA GLU A 47 1.07 21.98 -9.61
C GLU A 47 1.40 20.99 -8.50
N VAL A 48 1.48 19.70 -8.87
CA VAL A 48 1.97 18.67 -7.98
C VAL A 48 3.39 19.09 -7.63
N ARG A 49 3.57 19.71 -6.45
CA ARG A 49 4.89 20.12 -5.96
C ARG A 49 5.80 18.93 -6.16
N GLY A 50 6.84 19.11 -6.98
CA GLY A 50 7.86 18.12 -7.27
C GLY A 50 8.66 17.81 -6.01
N THR A 51 8.01 17.21 -5.01
CA THR A 51 8.71 16.58 -3.91
C THR A 51 9.56 15.50 -4.56
N HIS A 52 10.83 15.43 -4.16
CA HIS A 52 11.89 14.54 -4.65
C HIS A 52 11.57 13.03 -4.53
N ARG A 53 10.31 12.67 -4.31
CA ARG A 53 9.86 11.32 -4.04
C ARG A 53 9.76 10.55 -5.35
N ARG A 54 10.79 9.74 -5.62
CA ARG A 54 10.78 8.82 -6.76
C ARG A 54 9.63 7.81 -6.60
N PRO A 55 8.88 7.50 -7.67
CA PRO A 55 7.85 6.48 -7.62
C PRO A 55 8.47 5.12 -7.28
N LYS A 56 7.81 4.37 -6.40
CA LYS A 56 8.26 3.04 -5.96
C LYS A 56 8.32 2.11 -7.17
N ARG A 57 9.52 1.70 -7.59
CA ARG A 57 9.70 0.68 -8.62
C ARG A 57 9.23 -0.67 -8.09
N ARG A 58 8.56 -1.44 -8.94
CA ARG A 58 8.22 -2.83 -8.62
C ARG A 58 9.53 -3.60 -8.44
N TYR A 59 9.67 -4.29 -7.30
CA TYR A 59 10.81 -5.17 -7.07
C TYR A 59 10.76 -6.35 -8.05
N LYS A 60 11.92 -6.86 -8.46
CA LYS A 60 11.99 -8.04 -9.33
C LYS A 60 11.32 -9.23 -8.63
N LYS A 61 10.54 -10.03 -9.37
CA LYS A 61 10.00 -11.28 -8.83
C LYS A 61 11.18 -12.18 -8.44
N ARG A 62 11.29 -12.52 -7.16
CA ARG A 62 12.31 -13.48 -6.69
C ARG A 62 11.90 -14.86 -7.19
N ILE A 63 12.76 -15.49 -7.99
CA ILE A 63 12.59 -16.88 -8.41
C ILE A 63 12.81 -17.75 -7.16
N ARG A 64 11.87 -18.64 -6.87
CA ARG A 64 11.99 -19.61 -5.79
C ARG A 64 12.94 -20.72 -6.24
N MET A 65 13.96 -21.04 -5.44
CA MET A 65 14.78 -22.22 -5.69
C MET A 65 13.95 -23.50 -5.48
N PRO A 66 14.12 -24.52 -6.34
CA PRO A 66 13.52 -25.82 -6.13
C PRO A 66 13.92 -26.41 -4.77
N SER A 67 12.93 -26.91 -4.03
CA SER A 67 13.14 -27.63 -2.79
C SER A 67 13.32 -29.12 -3.06
N LYS A 68 14.03 -29.82 -2.18
CA LYS A 68 14.13 -31.29 -2.19
C LYS A 68 12.75 -31.98 -2.13
N LEU A 69 11.76 -31.32 -1.54
CA LEU A 69 10.40 -31.85 -1.44
C LEU A 69 9.56 -31.64 -2.71
N ASP A 70 9.98 -30.76 -3.63
CA ASP A 70 9.17 -30.38 -4.80
C ASP A 70 8.78 -31.59 -5.67
N PRO A 71 9.66 -32.59 -5.91
CA PRO A 71 9.28 -33.81 -6.64
C PRO A 71 8.24 -34.68 -5.92
N HIS A 72 8.15 -34.58 -4.60
CA HIS A 72 7.29 -35.43 -3.75
C HIS A 72 6.01 -34.73 -3.27
N LEU A 73 5.79 -33.47 -3.64
CA LEU A 73 4.63 -32.70 -3.18
C LEU A 73 3.29 -33.36 -3.52
N ALA A 74 3.13 -33.85 -4.74
CA ALA A 74 1.90 -34.51 -5.18
C ALA A 74 1.60 -35.78 -4.36
N ILE A 75 2.64 -36.54 -4.03
CA ILE A 75 2.52 -37.76 -3.21
C ILE A 75 2.10 -37.41 -1.79
N ILE A 76 2.74 -36.38 -1.20
CA ILE A 76 2.43 -35.90 0.16
C ILE A 76 1.00 -35.36 0.21
N GLU A 77 0.56 -34.60 -0.80
CA GLU A 77 -0.81 -34.11 -0.91
C GLU A 77 -1.83 -35.25 -0.97
N ASN A 78 -1.55 -36.28 -1.76
CA ASN A 78 -2.40 -37.46 -1.83
C ASN A 78 -2.48 -38.21 -0.49
N TRP A 79 -1.36 -38.37 0.21
CA TRP A 79 -1.36 -38.98 1.55
C TRP A 79 -2.19 -38.16 2.55
N LEU A 80 -2.08 -36.84 2.53
CA LEU A 80 -2.85 -35.97 3.42
C LEU A 80 -4.34 -35.92 3.06
N ALA A 81 -4.70 -36.17 1.80
CA ALA A 81 -6.09 -36.28 1.38
C ALA A 81 -6.77 -37.54 1.94
N VAL A 82 -6.02 -38.64 2.05
CA VAL A 82 -6.51 -39.90 2.63
C VAL A 82 -6.41 -39.88 4.16
N GLU A 83 -5.28 -39.41 4.70
CA GLU A 83 -4.94 -39.40 6.12
C GLU A 83 -4.56 -37.98 6.58
N PRO A 84 -5.54 -37.13 6.97
CA PRO A 84 -5.26 -35.74 7.33
C PRO A 84 -4.48 -35.57 8.66
N GLN A 85 -4.44 -36.61 9.49
CA GLN A 85 -3.72 -36.63 10.78
C GLN A 85 -2.28 -37.15 10.66
N LEU A 86 -1.79 -37.36 9.44
CA LEU A 86 -0.47 -37.93 9.21
C LEU A 86 0.63 -37.00 9.75
N THR A 87 1.51 -37.56 10.59
CA THR A 87 2.57 -36.78 11.23
C THR A 87 3.77 -36.60 10.30
N ALA A 88 4.55 -35.54 10.53
CA ALA A 88 5.75 -35.27 9.74
C ALA A 88 6.78 -36.41 9.79
N LEU A 89 6.91 -37.10 10.94
CA LEU A 89 7.79 -38.25 11.09
C LEU A 89 7.32 -39.42 10.23
N ALA A 90 6.02 -39.72 10.23
CA ALA A 90 5.46 -40.75 9.38
C ALA A 90 5.67 -40.44 7.88
N ILE A 91 5.52 -39.17 7.49
CA ILE A 91 5.80 -38.73 6.12
C ILE A 91 7.28 -38.92 5.76
N VAL A 92 8.22 -38.52 6.63
CA VAL A 92 9.65 -38.74 6.38
C VAL A 92 9.97 -40.24 6.27
N GLY A 93 9.38 -41.09 7.12
CA GLY A 93 9.54 -42.53 7.02
C GLY A 93 9.05 -43.08 5.67
N ARG A 94 7.86 -42.66 5.23
CA ARG A 94 7.33 -43.03 3.90
C ARG A 94 8.19 -42.49 2.76
N LEU A 95 8.73 -41.27 2.88
CA LEU A 95 9.65 -40.71 1.88
C LEU A 95 10.99 -41.45 1.84
N ALA A 96 11.53 -41.85 2.98
CA ALA A 96 12.76 -42.63 3.07
C ALA A 96 12.61 -44.02 2.45
N THR A 97 11.41 -44.61 2.45
CA THR A 97 11.15 -45.86 1.71
C THR A 97 11.14 -45.69 0.19
N ILE A 98 10.80 -44.50 -0.31
CA ILE A 98 10.77 -44.20 -1.76
C ILE A 98 12.15 -43.79 -2.25
N ASP A 99 12.81 -42.90 -1.50
CA ASP A 99 14.15 -42.41 -1.81
C ASP A 99 15.01 -42.32 -0.55
N PRO A 100 15.67 -43.43 -0.17
CA PRO A 100 16.54 -43.47 0.99
C PRO A 100 17.83 -42.66 0.80
N SER A 101 18.18 -42.31 -0.44
CA SER A 101 19.36 -41.48 -0.73
C SER A 101 19.11 -40.01 -0.40
N MET A 102 17.89 -39.54 -0.63
CA MET A 102 17.50 -38.15 -0.39
C MET A 102 16.98 -37.91 1.03
N PHE A 103 16.28 -38.87 1.64
CA PHE A 103 15.58 -38.68 2.91
C PHE A 103 16.16 -39.48 4.07
N SER A 104 16.33 -38.81 5.21
CA SER A 104 16.71 -39.41 6.49
C SER A 104 15.95 -38.75 7.63
N ASP A 105 15.98 -39.35 8.82
CA ASP A 105 15.24 -38.89 10.02
C ASP A 105 15.54 -37.42 10.42
N LYS A 106 16.69 -36.89 9.95
CA LYS A 106 17.11 -35.50 10.18
C LYS A 106 16.23 -34.47 9.47
N GLN A 107 15.40 -34.88 8.52
CA GLN A 107 14.69 -33.98 7.61
C GLN A 107 13.25 -33.66 8.01
N HIS A 108 12.82 -34.15 9.18
CA HIS A 108 11.46 -33.91 9.70
C HIS A 108 11.11 -32.43 9.82
N SER A 109 12.09 -31.56 10.10
CA SER A 109 11.86 -30.11 10.26
C SER A 109 11.40 -29.42 8.97
N ILE A 110 11.90 -29.87 7.81
CA ILE A 110 11.52 -29.34 6.50
C ILE A 110 10.10 -29.76 6.16
N VAL A 111 9.74 -31.02 6.46
CA VAL A 111 8.37 -31.54 6.30
C VAL A 111 7.40 -30.86 7.25
N GLN A 112 7.77 -30.65 8.51
CA GLN A 112 6.94 -29.89 9.47
C GLN A 112 6.66 -28.47 8.98
N ARG A 113 7.67 -27.78 8.43
CA ARG A 113 7.49 -26.44 7.86
C ARG A 113 6.54 -26.46 6.66
N LEU A 114 6.64 -27.48 5.80
CA LEU A 114 5.70 -27.69 4.69
C LEU A 114 4.27 -27.87 5.21
N LEU A 115 4.03 -28.80 6.14
CA LEU A 115 2.71 -29.06 6.72
C LEU A 115 2.10 -27.80 7.34
N ARG A 116 2.89 -27.01 8.09
CA ARG A 116 2.41 -25.73 8.65
C ARG A 116 1.99 -24.75 7.56
N SER A 117 2.74 -24.68 6.47
CA SER A 117 2.41 -23.83 5.32
C SER A 117 1.11 -24.29 4.64
N MET A 118 0.96 -25.60 4.45
CA MET A 118 -0.24 -26.20 3.84
C MET A 118 -1.46 -25.97 4.74
N ASN A 119 -1.37 -26.28 6.02
CA ASN A 119 -2.45 -26.08 6.99
C ASN A 119 -2.84 -24.61 7.12
N ARG A 120 -1.87 -23.69 7.12
CA ARG A 120 -2.15 -22.25 7.09
C ARG A 120 -2.94 -21.85 5.85
N SER A 121 -2.65 -22.43 4.69
CA SER A 121 -3.40 -22.17 3.45
C SER A 121 -4.82 -22.72 3.49
N VAL A 122 -5.04 -23.86 4.15
CA VAL A 122 -6.37 -24.45 4.33
C VAL A 122 -7.20 -23.61 5.31
N SER A 123 -6.62 -23.22 6.45
CA SER A 123 -7.28 -22.35 7.42
C SER A 123 -7.61 -20.98 6.82
N SER A 124 -6.71 -20.39 6.02
CA SER A 124 -7.00 -19.10 5.38
C SER A 124 -8.17 -19.21 4.40
N LYS A 125 -8.23 -20.28 3.59
CA LYS A 125 -9.37 -20.56 2.70
C LYS A 125 -10.68 -20.71 3.48
N ALA A 126 -10.68 -21.47 4.58
CA ALA A 126 -11.86 -21.62 5.44
C ALA A 126 -12.38 -20.26 5.95
N THR A 127 -11.48 -19.38 6.43
CA THR A 127 -11.89 -18.04 6.89
C THR A 127 -12.44 -17.14 5.78
N SER A 128 -11.90 -17.23 4.55
CA SER A 128 -12.42 -16.46 3.41
C SER A 128 -13.80 -16.93 2.97
N THR A 129 -14.06 -18.24 2.99
CA THR A 129 -15.37 -18.81 2.67
C THR A 129 -16.42 -18.35 3.66
N THR A 130 -16.12 -18.38 4.96
CA THR A 130 -17.03 -17.89 6.01
C THR A 130 -17.31 -16.38 5.85
N LYS A 131 -16.29 -15.57 5.56
CA LYS A 131 -16.47 -14.14 5.31
C LYS A 131 -17.38 -13.89 4.11
N SER A 132 -17.18 -14.59 3.00
CA SER A 132 -18.02 -14.51 1.80
C SER A 132 -19.49 -14.80 2.11
N ALA A 133 -19.77 -15.91 2.81
CA ALA A 133 -21.13 -16.32 3.17
C ALA A 133 -21.82 -15.31 4.11
N SER A 134 -21.09 -14.75 5.09
CA SER A 134 -21.63 -13.73 5.98
C SER A 134 -21.95 -12.41 5.26
N TRP A 135 -21.13 -12.03 4.29
CA TRP A 135 -21.31 -10.80 3.51
C TRP A 135 -22.52 -10.91 2.56
N GLN A 136 -22.68 -12.06 1.89
CA GLN A 136 -23.85 -12.37 1.07
C GLN A 136 -25.14 -12.40 1.90
N SER A 137 -25.12 -13.00 3.10
CA SER A 137 -26.29 -13.02 4.00
C SER A 137 -26.70 -11.63 4.50
N ARG A 138 -25.73 -10.72 4.67
CA ARG A 138 -26.00 -9.31 5.03
C ARG A 138 -26.58 -8.53 3.86
N MET A 139 -26.12 -8.77 2.62
CA MET A 139 -26.69 -8.14 1.43
C MET A 139 -28.15 -8.55 1.21
N ARG A 140 -28.48 -9.84 1.32
CA ARG A 140 -29.85 -10.33 1.12
C ARG A 140 -30.84 -9.73 2.12
N ARG A 141 -30.41 -9.43 3.35
CA ARG A 141 -31.23 -8.75 4.37
C ARG A 141 -31.43 -7.25 4.16
N ARG A 142 -30.65 -6.57 3.32
CA ARG A 142 -30.83 -5.15 2.99
C ARG A 142 -31.69 -4.93 1.74
N ALA A 143 -31.94 -5.98 0.97
CA ALA A 143 -32.69 -5.93 -0.28
C ALA A 143 -34.14 -6.43 -0.15
N ALA A 144 -34.52 -6.91 1.04
CA ALA A 144 -35.88 -7.25 1.44
C ALA A 144 -36.37 -6.20 2.43
#